data_AF-A0A969HMN9-F1
#
_entry.id   AF-A0A969HMN9-F1
#
_cell.length_a   1.000
_cell.length_b   1.000
_cell.length_c   1.000
_cell.angle_alpha   90.00
_cell.angle_beta   90.00
_cell.angle_gamma   90.00
#
_symmetry.space_group_name_H-M   'P 1'
#
loop_
_entity.id
_entity.type
_entity.pdbx_description
1 polymer ?
#
loop_
_entity_poly.entity_id
_entity_poly.type
_entity_poly.pdbx_seq_one_letter_code
_entity_poly.pdbx_strand_id
1 'polypeptide(L)'
;MKKRKIKYYEALQIAEAVSEKAFDHLTRPFKIELSKIAQLIYAEIEVKVDLFYLEKIGYAVSRDKLIVNIKHLKFEEEQQAIAYGKFLVPSTYSEGVTVINDDWWEQVEKIRERLNPLLIKQRGLEDSLRIRLSDKLTTTVVKAWPELVPFINDFYGESNDDELIVPFENLLGQFLPMLPAPKENENGSSS
;
A
#
# COMPACT_ATOMS: atom_id res chain seq x y z
N MET A 1 12.03 -2.26 27.23
CA MET A 1 12.89 -2.31 26.05
C MET A 1 14.29 -2.89 26.32
N LYS A 2 14.56 -4.08 25.79
CA LYS A 2 15.88 -4.74 25.91
C LYS A 2 16.93 -4.06 25.01
N LYS A 3 18.17 -3.91 25.52
CA LYS A 3 19.34 -3.48 24.73
C LYS A 3 19.73 -4.60 23.77
N ARG A 4 19.36 -4.47 22.49
CA ARG A 4 19.81 -5.39 21.44
C ARG A 4 20.14 -4.65 20.16
N LYS A 5 20.96 -5.27 19.31
CA LYS A 5 21.25 -4.79 17.96
C LYS A 5 20.08 -5.13 17.05
N ILE A 6 19.60 -4.16 16.27
CA ILE A 6 18.60 -4.37 15.23
C ILE A 6 19.30 -5.00 14.02
N LYS A 7 18.90 -6.22 13.65
CA LYS A 7 19.43 -6.91 12.48
C LYS A 7 18.85 -6.34 11.20
N TYR A 8 19.51 -6.61 10.07
CA TYR A 8 19.09 -6.14 8.75
C TYR A 8 17.61 -6.43 8.42
N TYR A 9 17.16 -7.67 8.64
CA TYR A 9 15.76 -8.05 8.37
C TYR A 9 14.76 -7.35 9.31
N GLU A 10 15.15 -7.14 10.57
CA GLU A 10 14.33 -6.44 11.56
C GLU A 10 14.20 -4.95 11.20
N ALA A 11 15.32 -4.34 10.78
CA ALA A 11 15.36 -2.97 10.31
C ALA A 11 14.49 -2.77 9.07
N LEU A 12 14.46 -3.75 8.15
CA LEU A 12 13.58 -3.74 6.99
C LEU A 12 12.10 -3.74 7.41
N GLN A 13 11.66 -4.68 8.25
CA GLN A 13 10.26 -4.75 8.68
C GLN A 13 9.81 -3.50 9.45
N ILE A 14 10.66 -2.98 10.33
CA ILE A 14 10.36 -1.74 11.07
C ILE A 14 10.26 -0.57 10.09
N ALA A 15 11.19 -0.45 9.14
CA ALA A 15 11.17 0.63 8.14
C ALA A 15 9.95 0.55 7.22
N GLU A 16 9.55 -0.65 6.81
CA GLU A 16 8.37 -0.90 6.00
C GLU A 16 7.12 -0.40 6.74
N ALA A 17 6.88 -0.88 7.96
CA ALA A 17 5.72 -0.51 8.76
C ALA A 17 5.66 1.01 9.06
N VAL A 18 6.81 1.62 9.33
CA VAL A 18 6.92 3.08 9.56
C VAL A 18 6.60 3.85 8.28
N SER A 19 7.17 3.45 7.15
CA SER A 19 6.95 4.14 5.87
C SER A 19 5.51 4.00 5.39
N GLU A 20 4.91 2.82 5.56
CA GLU A 20 3.49 2.57 5.28
C GLU A 20 2.61 3.49 6.10
N LYS A 21 2.82 3.54 7.42
CA LYS A 21 2.03 4.41 8.30
C LYS A 21 2.19 5.89 7.96
N ALA A 22 3.41 6.32 7.65
CA ALA A 22 3.71 7.70 7.30
C ALA A 22 3.03 8.14 6.00
N PHE A 23 2.96 7.26 4.99
CA PHE A 23 2.35 7.55 3.68
C PHE A 23 0.89 7.11 3.57
N ASP A 24 0.34 6.43 4.58
CA ASP A 24 -1.02 5.88 4.54
C ASP A 24 -2.07 6.96 4.24
N HIS A 25 -2.02 8.11 4.91
CA HIS A 25 -2.97 9.20 4.64
C HIS A 25 -2.91 9.75 3.19
N LEU A 26 -1.76 9.66 2.53
CA LEU A 26 -1.58 10.10 1.14
C LEU A 26 -1.94 9.00 0.14
N THR A 27 -1.64 7.75 0.45
CA THR A 27 -1.77 6.62 -0.48
C THR A 27 -3.11 5.90 -0.36
N ARG A 28 -3.72 5.90 0.83
CA ARG A 28 -4.98 5.19 1.13
C ARG A 28 -6.13 5.61 0.23
N PRO A 29 -6.39 6.90 -0.07
CA PRO A 29 -7.48 7.28 -0.97
C PRO A 29 -7.37 6.59 -2.33
N PHE A 30 -6.18 6.56 -2.92
CA PHE A 30 -5.92 5.88 -4.19
C PHE A 30 -6.07 4.36 -4.08
N LYS A 31 -5.59 3.74 -3.00
CA LYS A 31 -5.79 2.30 -2.74
C LYS A 31 -7.29 1.96 -2.65
N ILE A 32 -8.09 2.83 -2.03
CA ILE A 32 -9.55 2.67 -1.96
C ILE A 32 -10.18 2.79 -3.36
N GLU A 33 -9.76 3.76 -4.18
CA GLU A 33 -10.24 3.90 -5.56
C GLU A 33 -9.93 2.66 -6.41
N LEU A 34 -8.69 2.15 -6.35
CA LEU A 34 -8.31 0.90 -7.03
C LEU A 34 -9.13 -0.30 -6.53
N SER A 35 -9.36 -0.39 -5.22
CA SER A 35 -10.18 -1.46 -4.64
C SER A 35 -11.63 -1.40 -5.10
N LYS A 36 -12.20 -0.19 -5.27
CA LYS A 36 -13.56 -0.03 -5.82
C LYS A 36 -13.63 -0.52 -7.27
N ILE A 37 -12.64 -0.19 -8.09
CA ILE A 37 -12.59 -0.68 -9.48
C ILE A 37 -12.51 -2.21 -9.50
N ALA A 38 -11.62 -2.83 -8.71
CA ALA A 38 -11.54 -4.29 -8.64
C ALA A 38 -12.87 -4.93 -8.18
N GLN A 39 -13.58 -4.34 -7.21
CA GLN A 39 -14.89 -4.82 -6.78
C GLN A 39 -15.98 -4.66 -7.85
N LEU A 40 -15.98 -3.58 -8.61
CA LEU A 40 -16.91 -3.40 -9.73
C LEU A 40 -16.69 -4.45 -10.82
N ILE A 41 -15.42 -4.72 -11.17
CA ILE A 41 -15.06 -5.75 -12.14
C ILE A 41 -15.51 -7.13 -11.63
N TYR A 42 -15.30 -7.41 -10.35
CA TYR A 42 -15.74 -8.66 -9.72
C TYR A 42 -17.26 -8.85 -9.82
N ALA A 43 -18.03 -7.81 -9.47
CA ALA A 43 -19.49 -7.86 -9.56
C ALA A 43 -19.97 -8.14 -11.00
N GLU A 44 -19.29 -7.58 -12.01
CA GLU A 44 -19.60 -7.90 -13.41
C GLU A 44 -19.29 -9.36 -13.78
N ILE A 45 -18.22 -9.93 -13.24
CA ILE A 45 -17.87 -11.33 -13.45
C ILE A 45 -18.91 -12.24 -12.80
N GLU A 46 -19.32 -11.95 -11.56
CA GLU A 46 -20.35 -12.74 -10.85
C GLU A 46 -21.69 -12.79 -11.59
N VAL A 47 -22.07 -11.72 -12.28
CA VAL A 47 -23.29 -11.70 -13.11
C VAL A 47 -23.15 -12.60 -14.34
N LYS A 48 -21.94 -12.72 -14.90
CA LYS A 48 -21.67 -13.43 -16.15
C LYS A 48 -21.24 -14.88 -15.94
N VAL A 49 -20.73 -15.21 -14.77
CA VAL A 49 -20.10 -16.49 -14.45
C VAL A 49 -20.64 -16.98 -13.11
N ASP A 50 -21.19 -18.19 -13.10
CA ASP A 50 -21.59 -18.87 -11.87
C ASP A 50 -20.34 -19.39 -11.14
N LEU A 51 -19.69 -18.49 -10.38
CA LEU A 51 -18.48 -18.80 -9.61
C LEU A 51 -18.72 -19.87 -8.53
N PHE A 52 -19.96 -19.98 -8.04
CA PHE A 52 -20.34 -21.01 -7.07
C PHE A 52 -20.36 -22.40 -7.70
N TYR A 53 -20.89 -22.52 -8.93
CA TYR A 53 -20.78 -23.76 -9.69
C TYR A 53 -19.31 -24.12 -9.94
N LEU A 54 -18.48 -23.15 -10.37
CA LEU A 54 -17.04 -23.37 -10.59
C LEU A 54 -16.32 -23.82 -9.31
N GLU A 55 -16.66 -23.28 -8.15
CA GLU A 55 -16.11 -23.74 -6.87
C GLU A 55 -16.46 -25.20 -6.60
N LYS A 56 -17.73 -25.58 -6.80
CA LYS A 56 -18.19 -26.97 -6.59
C LYS A 56 -17.46 -27.99 -7.46
N ILE A 57 -17.08 -27.62 -8.67
CA ILE A 57 -16.34 -28.49 -9.59
C ILE A 57 -14.81 -28.32 -9.47
N GLY A 58 -14.33 -27.55 -8.48
CA GLY A 58 -12.90 -27.40 -8.16
C GLY A 58 -12.14 -26.38 -9.01
N TYR A 59 -12.85 -25.57 -9.79
CA TYR A 59 -12.30 -24.55 -10.69
C TYR A 59 -12.33 -23.13 -10.12
N ALA A 60 -12.87 -22.93 -8.92
CA ALA A 60 -12.75 -21.67 -8.17
C ALA A 60 -12.41 -21.95 -6.69
N VAL A 61 -11.78 -20.98 -6.03
CA VAL A 61 -11.38 -21.03 -4.61
C VAL A 61 -11.64 -19.70 -3.94
N SER A 62 -11.96 -19.74 -2.65
CA SER A 62 -12.01 -18.55 -1.81
C SER A 62 -10.61 -17.99 -1.56
N ARG A 63 -10.43 -16.69 -1.77
CA ARG A 63 -9.24 -15.89 -1.42
C ARG A 63 -9.64 -14.68 -0.59
N ASP A 64 -8.71 -14.19 0.21
CA ASP A 64 -8.80 -12.96 1.01
C ASP A 64 -8.42 -11.69 0.23
N LYS A 65 -8.00 -11.87 -1.02
CA LYS A 65 -7.57 -10.83 -1.94
C LYS A 65 -7.97 -11.19 -3.36
N LEU A 66 -8.52 -10.20 -4.07
CA LEU A 66 -8.75 -10.24 -5.50
C LEU A 66 -7.69 -9.39 -6.20
N ILE A 67 -6.98 -9.99 -7.15
CA ILE A 67 -6.13 -9.28 -8.10
C ILE A 67 -6.86 -9.24 -9.43
N VAL A 68 -6.99 -8.05 -10.01
CA VAL A 68 -7.53 -7.87 -11.36
C VAL A 68 -6.45 -7.26 -12.24
N ASN A 69 -6.07 -7.98 -13.29
CA ASN A 69 -5.22 -7.47 -14.36
C ASN A 69 -6.12 -6.96 -15.49
N ILE A 70 -5.93 -5.71 -15.87
CA ILE A 70 -6.76 -5.01 -16.85
C ILE A 70 -5.87 -4.74 -18.06
N LYS A 71 -6.32 -5.19 -19.22
CA LYS A 71 -5.65 -5.04 -20.50
C LYS A 71 -6.37 -4.03 -21.37
N HIS A 72 -5.60 -3.23 -22.07
CA HIS A 72 -6.08 -2.39 -23.16
C HIS A 72 -5.92 -3.13 -24.49
N LEU A 73 -6.84 -2.96 -25.44
CA LEU A 73 -6.79 -3.67 -26.73
C LEU A 73 -5.56 -3.33 -27.59
N LYS A 74 -5.00 -2.13 -27.40
CA LYS A 74 -3.91 -1.58 -28.22
C LYS A 74 -2.56 -1.50 -27.51
N PHE A 75 -2.51 -1.69 -26.19
CA PHE A 75 -1.27 -1.58 -25.43
C PHE A 75 -0.89 -2.94 -24.86
N GLU A 76 0.40 -3.25 -24.86
CA GLU A 76 0.90 -4.49 -24.24
C GLU A 76 0.93 -4.40 -22.72
N GLU A 77 0.94 -3.19 -22.15
CA GLU A 77 1.01 -2.97 -20.71
C GLU A 77 -0.30 -3.32 -19.99
N GLU A 78 -0.17 -4.08 -18.91
CA GLU A 78 -1.27 -4.44 -18.03
C GLU A 78 -1.32 -3.48 -16.83
N GLN A 79 -2.51 -2.98 -16.54
CA GLN A 79 -2.77 -2.28 -15.29
C GLN A 79 -3.33 -3.25 -14.25
N GLN A 80 -3.06 -2.99 -12.97
CA GLN A 80 -3.53 -3.87 -11.89
C GLN A 80 -4.35 -3.11 -10.86
N ALA A 81 -5.48 -3.70 -10.47
CA ALA A 81 -6.31 -3.27 -9.35
C ALA A 81 -6.41 -4.41 -8.32
N ILE A 82 -6.46 -4.07 -7.04
CA ILE A 82 -6.49 -5.04 -5.94
C ILE A 82 -7.60 -4.68 -4.98
N ALA A 83 -8.42 -5.66 -4.60
CA ALA A 83 -9.38 -5.55 -3.51
C ALA A 83 -9.09 -6.60 -2.43
N TYR A 84 -9.37 -6.23 -1.18
CA TYR A 84 -9.26 -7.11 -0.02
C TYR A 84 -10.66 -7.47 0.49
N GLY A 85 -10.83 -8.72 0.93
CA GLY A 85 -12.13 -9.30 1.25
C GLY A 85 -12.22 -10.76 0.84
N LYS A 86 -13.35 -11.42 1.08
CA LYS A 86 -13.53 -12.81 0.64
C LYS A 86 -14.08 -12.83 -0.77
N PHE A 87 -13.33 -13.41 -1.71
CA PHE A 87 -13.70 -13.53 -3.12
C PHE A 87 -13.53 -14.97 -3.59
N LEU A 88 -14.49 -15.48 -4.35
CA LEU A 88 -14.31 -16.69 -5.15
C LEU A 88 -13.57 -16.32 -6.43
N VAL A 89 -12.42 -16.94 -6.69
CA VAL A 89 -11.61 -16.69 -7.90
C VAL A 89 -11.27 -18.00 -8.60
N PRO A 90 -11.08 -18.00 -9.93
CA PRO A 90 -10.67 -19.21 -10.66
C PRO A 90 -9.40 -19.84 -10.08
N SER A 91 -9.38 -21.17 -9.88
CA SER A 91 -8.51 -21.80 -8.87
C SER A 91 -7.16 -22.32 -9.33
N THR A 92 -6.89 -22.55 -10.60
CA THR A 92 -5.83 -23.52 -10.91
C THR A 92 -4.44 -22.96 -11.15
N TYR A 93 -4.25 -21.80 -11.78
CA TYR A 93 -2.90 -21.24 -12.04
C TYR A 93 -2.86 -19.71 -12.18
N SER A 94 -3.95 -19.01 -11.87
CA SER A 94 -4.04 -17.57 -12.08
C SER A 94 -3.85 -16.80 -10.77
N GLU A 95 -2.87 -15.90 -10.74
CA GLU A 95 -2.65 -14.97 -9.61
C GLU A 95 -3.79 -13.95 -9.47
N GLY A 96 -4.69 -13.86 -10.46
CA GLY A 96 -5.82 -12.94 -10.48
C GLY A 96 -6.77 -13.20 -11.64
N VAL A 97 -7.74 -12.32 -11.84
CA VAL A 97 -8.61 -12.31 -13.02
C VAL A 97 -8.06 -11.32 -14.04
N THR A 98 -8.00 -11.72 -15.32
CA THR A 98 -7.63 -10.82 -16.41
C THR A 98 -8.88 -10.40 -17.19
N VAL A 99 -9.05 -9.10 -17.39
CA VAL A 99 -10.13 -8.52 -18.21
C VAL A 99 -9.54 -7.61 -19.29
N ILE A 100 -10.20 -7.55 -20.44
CA ILE A 100 -9.88 -6.59 -21.50
C ILE A 100 -10.97 -5.51 -21.45
N ASN A 101 -10.60 -4.29 -21.06
CA ASN A 101 -11.52 -3.16 -20.94
C ASN A 101 -10.74 -1.84 -20.95
N ASP A 102 -10.85 -1.09 -22.04
CA ASP A 102 -10.09 0.14 -22.26
C ASP A 102 -10.50 1.24 -21.24
N ASP A 103 -11.79 1.37 -20.90
CA ASP A 103 -12.29 2.38 -19.96
C ASP A 103 -11.77 2.16 -18.53
N TRP A 104 -11.74 0.91 -18.06
CA TRP A 104 -11.16 0.58 -16.76
C TRP A 104 -9.65 0.72 -16.76
N TRP A 105 -9.00 0.40 -17.88
CA TRP A 105 -7.56 0.56 -18.03
C TRP A 105 -7.16 2.02 -17.85
N GLU A 106 -7.83 2.95 -18.55
CA GLU A 106 -7.57 4.40 -18.43
C GLU A 106 -7.86 4.93 -17.01
N GLN A 107 -8.90 4.44 -16.35
CA GLN A 107 -9.20 4.84 -14.97
C GLN A 107 -8.11 4.39 -14.00
N VAL A 108 -7.64 3.15 -14.11
CA VAL A 108 -6.58 2.64 -13.25
C VAL A 108 -5.25 3.31 -13.55
N GLU A 109 -4.96 3.60 -14.82
CA GLU A 109 -3.77 4.36 -15.22
C GLU A 109 -3.74 5.73 -14.55
N LYS A 110 -4.80 6.52 -14.67
CA LYS A 110 -4.90 7.87 -14.04
C LYS A 110 -4.69 7.83 -12.53
N ILE A 111 -5.19 6.80 -11.85
CA ILE A 111 -4.96 6.61 -10.42
C ILE A 111 -3.49 6.27 -10.15
N ARG A 112 -2.89 5.38 -10.94
CA ARG A 112 -1.50 4.95 -10.81
C ARG A 112 -0.51 6.06 -11.11
N GLU A 113 -0.76 6.93 -12.08
CA GLU A 113 0.06 8.11 -12.35
C GLU A 113 0.18 9.03 -11.12
N ARG A 114 -0.90 9.14 -10.32
CA ARG A 114 -0.94 9.94 -9.09
C ARG A 114 -0.34 9.19 -7.90
N LEU A 115 -0.52 7.87 -7.83
CA LEU A 115 -0.05 7.03 -6.73
C LEU A 115 1.43 6.69 -6.83
N ASN A 116 1.95 6.39 -8.02
CA ASN A 116 3.32 5.92 -8.22
C ASN A 116 4.39 6.87 -7.66
N PRO A 117 4.31 8.20 -7.85
CA PRO A 117 5.27 9.13 -7.24
C PRO A 117 5.29 9.05 -5.71
N LEU A 118 4.15 8.78 -5.07
CA LEU A 118 4.06 8.62 -3.62
C LEU A 118 4.70 7.31 -3.17
N LEU A 119 4.47 6.21 -3.90
CA LEU A 119 5.09 4.92 -3.62
C LEU A 119 6.61 4.97 -3.78
N ILE A 120 7.12 5.72 -4.76
CA ILE A 120 8.57 5.94 -4.93
C ILE A 120 9.14 6.66 -3.70
N LYS A 121 8.46 7.70 -3.21
CA LYS A 121 8.88 8.43 -2.00
C LYS A 121 8.78 7.58 -0.74
N GLN A 122 7.72 6.78 -0.62
CA GLN A 122 7.56 5.82 0.48
C GLN A 122 8.72 4.82 0.52
N ARG A 123 9.08 4.21 -0.61
CA ARG A 123 10.25 3.32 -0.71
C ARG A 123 11.56 4.04 -0.38
N GLY A 124 11.72 5.28 -0.81
CA GLY A 124 12.89 6.08 -0.44
C GLY A 124 13.02 6.31 1.08
N LEU A 125 11.90 6.52 1.77
CA LEU A 125 11.85 6.60 3.23
C LEU A 125 12.18 5.25 3.88
N GLU A 126 11.57 4.17 3.40
CA GLU A 126 11.84 2.80 3.87
C GLU A 126 13.34 2.47 3.78
N ASP A 127 13.95 2.67 2.62
CA ASP A 127 15.38 2.41 2.40
C ASP A 127 16.27 3.25 3.32
N SER A 128 15.94 4.53 3.47
CA SER A 128 16.67 5.45 4.34
C SER A 128 16.61 5.02 5.81
N LEU A 129 15.42 4.62 6.28
CA LEU A 129 15.21 4.12 7.64
C LEU A 129 15.94 2.81 7.84
N ARG A 130 15.79 1.84 6.93
CA ARG A 130 16.45 0.54 7.00
C ARG A 130 17.96 0.68 7.17
N ILE A 131 18.61 1.54 6.38
CA ILE A 131 20.06 1.80 6.48
C ILE A 131 20.43 2.41 7.83
N ARG A 132 19.63 3.35 8.33
CA ARG A 132 19.89 4.05 9.60
C ARG A 132 19.65 3.19 10.83
N LEU A 133 18.70 2.26 10.76
CA LEU A 133 18.33 1.34 11.84
C LEU A 133 19.24 0.13 11.91
N SER A 134 19.71 -0.36 10.74
CA SER A 134 20.55 -1.54 10.64
C SER A 134 21.79 -1.41 11.51
N ASP A 135 22.08 -2.46 12.26
CA ASP A 135 23.23 -2.57 13.14
C ASP A 135 23.29 -1.56 14.30
N LYS A 136 22.22 -0.79 14.53
CA LYS A 136 22.10 0.09 15.71
C LYS A 136 21.47 -0.64 16.88
N LEU A 137 21.79 -0.18 18.09
CA LEU A 137 21.11 -0.64 19.30
C LEU A 137 19.70 -0.04 19.37
N THR A 138 18.70 -0.84 19.74
CA THR A 138 17.31 -0.41 19.97
C THR A 138 17.20 0.84 20.85
N THR A 139 17.98 0.90 21.93
CA THR A 139 18.00 2.05 22.84
C THR A 139 18.58 3.32 22.21
N THR A 140 19.55 3.17 21.29
CA THR A 140 20.14 4.30 20.56
C THR A 140 19.14 4.84 19.55
N VAL A 141 18.45 3.94 18.84
CA VAL A 141 17.40 4.28 17.87
C VAL A 141 16.26 5.01 18.55
N VAL A 142 15.70 4.46 19.62
CA VAL A 142 14.57 5.08 20.34
C VAL A 142 14.93 6.42 20.97
N LYS A 143 16.18 6.59 21.43
CA LYS A 143 16.64 7.89 21.92
C LYS A 143 16.74 8.93 20.80
N ALA A 144 17.10 8.52 19.58
CA ALA A 144 17.23 9.40 18.43
C ALA A 144 15.87 9.68 17.75
N TRP A 145 14.98 8.68 17.72
CA TRP A 145 13.65 8.72 17.11
C TRP A 145 12.62 8.05 18.02
N PRO A 146 12.14 8.76 19.06
CA PRO A 146 11.11 8.25 19.98
C PRO A 146 9.82 7.81 19.27
N GLU A 147 9.49 8.42 18.14
CA GLU A 147 8.33 8.10 17.30
C GLU A 147 8.36 6.67 16.72
N LEU A 148 9.52 6.02 16.68
CA LEU A 148 9.65 4.63 16.20
C LEU A 148 9.34 3.60 17.29
N VAL A 149 9.23 4.02 18.55
CA VAL A 149 9.00 3.11 19.70
C VAL A 149 7.86 2.14 19.44
N PRO A 150 6.69 2.58 18.95
CA PRO A 150 5.55 1.68 18.82
C PRO A 150 5.77 0.59 17.77
N PHE A 151 6.45 0.90 16.67
CA PHE A 151 6.79 -0.06 15.60
C PHE A 151 7.82 -1.07 16.06
N ILE A 152 8.81 -0.61 16.84
CA ILE A 152 9.82 -1.50 17.39
C ILE A 152 9.19 -2.43 18.44
N ASN A 153 8.30 -1.90 19.29
CA ASN A 153 7.58 -2.69 20.28
C ASN A 153 6.64 -3.70 19.64
N ASP A 154 5.84 -3.28 18.66
CA ASP A 154 4.95 -4.15 17.89
C ASP A 154 5.73 -5.28 17.20
N PHE A 155 6.85 -4.97 16.55
CA PHE A 155 7.71 -5.96 15.88
C PHE A 155 8.25 -7.02 16.86
N TYR A 156 8.55 -6.60 18.09
CA TYR A 156 9.14 -7.47 19.10
C TYR A 156 8.14 -8.03 20.12
N GLY A 157 6.84 -7.76 19.97
CA GLY A 157 5.79 -8.18 20.89
C GLY A 157 5.94 -7.60 22.29
N GLU A 158 6.57 -6.43 22.44
CA GLU A 158 6.57 -5.68 23.70
C GLU A 158 5.24 -4.89 23.80
N SER A 159 4.54 -4.98 24.94
CA SER A 159 3.23 -4.34 25.12
C SER A 159 3.35 -2.81 25.02
N ASN A 160 2.56 -2.22 24.13
CA ASN A 160 2.34 -0.77 24.02
C ASN A 160 1.08 -0.40 24.83
N ASP A 161 1.25 0.14 26.03
CA ASP A 161 0.13 0.69 26.83
C ASP A 161 -0.22 2.15 26.44
N ASP A 162 0.60 2.79 25.59
CA ASP A 162 0.40 4.18 25.20
C ASP A 162 -0.23 4.28 23.80
N GLU A 163 -1.43 4.88 23.74
CA GLU A 163 -2.05 5.34 22.51
C GLU A 163 -1.11 6.34 21.81
N LEU A 164 -0.76 6.00 20.58
CA LEU A 164 0.08 6.79 19.68
C LEU A 164 -0.54 8.17 19.36
N ILE A 165 -0.15 9.20 20.11
CA ILE A 165 -0.50 10.61 19.84
C ILE A 165 0.78 11.42 19.59
N VAL A 166 1.64 10.98 18.66
CA VAL A 166 2.73 11.85 18.17
C VAL A 166 2.61 11.99 16.65
N PRO A 167 2.44 13.22 16.13
CA PRO A 167 2.36 13.45 14.70
C PRO A 167 3.64 12.97 14.02
N PHE A 168 3.47 12.04 13.09
CA PHE A 168 4.50 11.59 12.13
C PHE A 168 5.10 12.72 11.30
N GLU A 169 4.48 13.91 11.34
CA GLU A 169 4.84 15.14 10.66
C GLU A 169 6.29 15.58 10.91
N ASN A 170 6.89 15.28 12.06
CA ASN A 170 8.29 15.61 12.32
C ASN A 170 9.28 14.68 11.60
N LEU A 171 9.01 13.37 11.61
CA LEU A 171 9.82 12.40 10.88
C LEU A 171 9.63 12.60 9.38
N LEU A 172 8.37 12.76 8.95
CA LEU A 172 8.02 13.21 7.62
C LEU A 172 8.75 14.52 7.28
N GLY A 173 8.67 15.58 8.08
CA GLY A 173 9.30 16.88 7.83
C GLY A 173 10.81 16.86 7.58
N GLN A 174 11.55 15.88 8.17
CA GLN A 174 12.97 15.67 7.88
C GLN A 174 13.24 14.98 6.53
N PHE A 175 12.27 14.21 6.03
CA PHE A 175 12.35 13.47 4.76
C PHE A 175 11.48 14.09 3.63
N LEU A 176 10.60 15.03 3.96
CA LEU A 176 9.63 15.70 3.09
C LEU A 176 10.07 17.01 2.40
N PRO A 177 11.30 17.55 2.47
CA PRO A 177 11.71 18.69 1.63
C PRO A 177 11.62 18.46 0.10
N MET A 178 11.08 17.31 -0.35
CA MET A 178 10.86 16.92 -1.75
C MET A 178 9.38 16.67 -2.14
N LEU A 179 8.39 17.13 -1.35
CA LEU A 179 7.02 17.23 -1.89
C LEU A 179 6.87 18.57 -2.63
N PRO A 180 6.43 18.58 -3.90
CA PRO A 180 6.00 19.84 -4.49
C PRO A 180 4.87 20.39 -3.62
N ALA A 181 4.92 21.69 -3.33
CA ALA A 181 3.86 22.37 -2.60
C ALA A 181 2.50 22.04 -3.24
N PRO A 182 1.42 21.91 -2.45
CA PRO A 182 0.08 21.79 -3.01
C PRO A 182 -0.11 22.94 -3.99
N LYS A 183 -0.45 22.62 -5.24
CA LYS A 183 -0.83 23.66 -6.20
C LYS A 183 -2.00 24.39 -5.57
N GLU A 184 -1.78 25.66 -5.20
CA GLU A 184 -2.87 26.56 -4.86
C GLU A 184 -3.85 26.49 -6.02
N ASN A 185 -5.13 26.35 -5.69
CA ASN A 185 -6.20 26.40 -6.66
C ASN A 185 -6.00 27.64 -7.55
N GLU A 186 -5.63 27.43 -8.81
CA GLU A 186 -5.92 28.39 -9.86
C GLU A 186 -7.45 28.42 -9.98
N ASN A 187 -8.09 29.23 -9.14
CA ASN A 187 -9.28 29.99 -9.46
C ASN A 187 -9.63 30.95 -8.31
N GLY A 188 -9.42 32.23 -8.58
CA GLY A 188 -10.36 33.28 -8.13
C GLY A 188 -9.78 34.37 -7.25
N SER A 189 -9.29 35.44 -7.85
CA SER A 189 -9.75 36.85 -7.65
C SER A 189 -8.70 37.80 -8.24
N SER A 190 -9.00 38.41 -9.37
CA SER A 190 -9.53 39.79 -9.43
C SER A 190 -8.49 40.86 -9.09
N SER A 191 -7.90 41.44 -10.13
CA SER A 191 -7.90 42.89 -10.40
C SER A 191 -7.49 43.13 -11.85
#